data_AF-A0A7C5H2J2-F1
#
_entry.id   AF-A0A7C5H2J2-F1
#
_cell.length_a   1.000
_cell.length_b   1.000
_cell.length_c   1.000
_cell.angle_alpha   90.00
_cell.angle_beta   90.00
_cell.angle_gamma   90.00
#
_symmetry.space_group_name_H-M   'P 1'
#
loop_
_entity.id
_entity.type
_entity.pdbx_description
1 polymer ?
#
loop_
_entity_poly.entity_id
_entity_poly.type
_entity_poly.pdbx_seq_one_letter_code
_entity_poly.pdbx_strand_id
1 'polypeptide(L)'
;MVDQPAIERGMKVFMESCRLCHSLKYYRDRAHPDGIKPLMDEAGLKEGFGVVPPDLSLITAARGRGTEGARYIYRLLTTYYEEDGLTKNRAFAEWTGGDGTIAMPPPLPEDGLESKAQDVAAFLYYVADPKEAERERLGVYVLVYTVVMTILLYLVYRRVWKGGKKG
;
A
#
# COMPACT_ATOMS: atom_id res chain seq x y z
N MET A 1 -3.15 -5.43 -13.43
CA MET A 1 -1.77 -5.91 -13.63
C MET A 1 -0.85 -4.76 -13.29
N VAL A 2 0.00 -4.91 -12.28
CA VAL A 2 0.95 -3.86 -11.92
C VAL A 2 1.98 -3.74 -13.04
N ASP A 3 2.14 -2.54 -13.59
CA ASP A 3 3.07 -2.26 -14.69
C ASP A 3 4.49 -2.19 -14.14
N GLN A 4 5.33 -3.18 -14.47
CA GLN A 4 6.70 -3.30 -13.96
C GLN A 4 7.54 -2.01 -14.20
N PRO A 5 7.50 -1.41 -15.40
CA PRO A 5 8.05 -0.06 -15.64
C PRO A 5 7.58 1.01 -14.66
N ALA A 6 6.30 1.04 -14.28
CA ALA A 6 5.78 2.02 -13.32
C ALA A 6 6.31 1.77 -11.90
N ILE A 7 6.48 0.52 -11.49
CA ILE A 7 7.10 0.17 -10.20
C ILE A 7 8.55 0.68 -10.15
N GLU A 8 9.31 0.50 -11.22
CA GLU A 8 10.72 0.93 -11.29
C GLU A 8 10.85 2.46 -11.25
N ARG A 9 10.00 3.18 -11.99
CA ARG A 9 9.94 4.65 -11.91
C ARG A 9 9.52 5.12 -10.53
N GLY A 10 8.52 4.47 -9.92
CA GLY A 10 8.05 4.79 -8.58
C GLY A 10 9.09 4.56 -7.50
N MET A 11 9.89 3.48 -7.63
CA MET A 11 11.03 3.23 -6.76
C MET A 11 12.07 4.34 -6.87
N LYS A 12 12.37 4.82 -8.08
CA LYS A 12 13.27 5.96 -8.27
C LYS A 12 12.75 7.22 -7.54
N VAL A 13 11.47 7.56 -7.73
CA VAL A 13 10.85 8.69 -7.04
C VAL A 13 10.93 8.54 -5.52
N PHE A 14 10.63 7.34 -4.99
CA PHE A 14 10.74 7.06 -3.56
C PHE A 14 12.17 7.29 -3.04
N MET A 15 13.18 6.76 -3.75
CA MET A 15 14.57 6.87 -3.33
C MET A 15 15.09 8.31 -3.37
N GLU A 16 14.61 9.12 -4.31
CA GLU A 16 15.00 10.52 -4.49
C GLU A 16 14.27 11.47 -3.54
N SER A 17 12.97 11.26 -3.31
CA SER A 17 12.11 12.24 -2.65
C SER A 17 11.58 11.80 -1.28
N CYS A 18 11.46 10.50 -1.02
CA CYS A 18 10.80 9.99 0.19
C CYS A 18 11.78 9.39 1.20
N ARG A 19 12.85 8.73 0.72
CA ARG A 19 13.82 7.99 1.56
C ARG A 19 14.55 8.87 2.58
N LEU A 20 14.61 10.19 2.38
CA LEU A 20 15.20 11.09 3.38
C LEU A 20 14.54 10.90 4.75
N CYS A 21 13.21 10.75 4.76
CA CYS A 21 12.38 10.75 5.95
C CYS A 21 11.68 9.41 6.21
N HIS A 22 11.36 8.65 5.16
CA HIS A 22 10.56 7.43 5.26
C HIS A 22 11.39 6.15 5.11
N SER A 23 10.96 5.12 5.82
CA SER A 23 11.49 3.75 5.70
C SER A 23 10.59 2.86 4.84
N LEU A 24 11.21 1.80 4.30
CA LEU A 24 10.54 0.58 3.85
C LEU A 24 11.19 -0.62 4.57
N LYS A 25 10.87 -0.76 5.86
CA LYS A 25 11.39 -1.78 6.78
C LYS A 25 11.11 -3.21 6.33
N TYR A 26 10.00 -3.48 5.66
CA TYR A 26 9.60 -4.83 5.26
C TYR A 26 9.82 -5.13 3.78
N TYR A 27 10.15 -4.12 2.97
CA TYR A 27 10.62 -4.34 1.60
C TYR A 27 12.00 -4.97 1.65
N ARG A 28 12.22 -6.06 0.91
CA ARG A 28 13.53 -6.72 0.85
C ARG A 28 13.88 -7.08 -0.58
N ASP A 29 15.07 -6.68 -0.99
CA ASP A 29 15.66 -7.07 -2.27
C ASP A 29 17.14 -7.45 -2.08
N ARG A 30 17.84 -7.74 -3.16
CA ARG A 30 19.27 -8.13 -3.12
C ARG A 30 20.19 -7.02 -2.58
N ALA A 31 19.86 -5.77 -2.85
CA ALA A 31 20.61 -4.60 -2.39
C ALA A 31 20.20 -4.16 -0.98
N HIS A 32 18.98 -4.49 -0.55
CA HIS A 32 18.36 -4.08 0.71
C HIS A 32 17.83 -5.30 1.49
N PRO A 33 18.71 -6.20 1.97
CA PRO A 33 18.28 -7.41 2.68
C PRO A 33 17.58 -7.10 4.02
N ASP A 34 17.94 -5.99 4.66
CA ASP A 34 17.37 -5.52 5.94
C ASP A 34 16.31 -4.42 5.75
N GLY A 35 15.88 -4.19 4.51
CA GLY A 35 14.98 -3.11 4.12
C GLY A 35 15.64 -1.74 3.99
N ILE A 36 14.83 -0.76 3.60
CA ILE A 36 15.30 0.59 3.31
C ILE A 36 15.09 1.46 4.55
N LYS A 37 16.19 1.93 5.12
CA LYS A 37 16.20 2.86 6.26
C LYS A 37 16.12 4.30 5.79
N PRO A 38 15.51 5.20 6.59
CA PRO A 38 15.54 6.62 6.28
C PRO A 38 16.98 7.13 6.41
N LEU A 39 17.30 8.22 5.72
CA LEU A 39 18.62 8.84 5.82
C LEU A 39 18.76 9.68 7.09
N MET A 40 17.66 10.32 7.52
CA MET A 40 17.61 11.05 8.80
C MET A 40 17.33 10.09 9.96
N ASP A 41 17.92 10.37 11.11
CA ASP A 41 17.63 9.67 12.34
C ASP A 41 16.33 10.17 12.98
N GLU A 42 15.77 9.38 13.90
CA GLU A 42 14.51 9.74 14.55
C GLU A 42 14.61 11.03 15.38
N ALA A 43 15.79 11.32 15.95
CA ALA A 43 16.01 12.53 16.73
C ALA A 43 15.90 13.78 15.84
N GLY A 44 16.60 13.80 14.70
CA GLY A 44 16.52 14.90 13.74
C GLY A 44 15.13 15.08 13.15
N LEU A 45 14.39 13.98 12.91
CA LEU A 45 13.01 14.06 12.41
C LEU A 45 12.05 14.66 13.44
N LYS A 46 12.16 14.26 14.72
CA LYS A 46 11.36 14.85 15.80
C LYS A 46 11.67 16.32 16.03
N GLU A 47 12.95 16.69 15.98
CA GLU A 47 13.37 18.08 16.17
C GLU A 47 12.92 18.96 14.99
N GLY A 48 13.08 18.49 13.75
CA GLY A 48 12.77 19.28 12.56
C GLY A 48 11.28 19.37 12.22
N PHE A 49 10.51 18.30 12.42
CA PHE A 49 9.12 18.20 11.96
C PHE A 49 8.12 17.98 13.10
N GLY A 50 8.58 17.83 14.35
CA GLY A 50 7.73 17.52 15.51
C GLY A 50 7.14 16.10 15.52
N VAL A 51 7.28 15.35 14.42
CA VAL A 51 6.73 14.00 14.25
C VAL A 51 7.75 13.08 13.60
N VAL A 52 7.67 11.79 13.91
CA VAL A 52 8.41 10.76 13.18
C VAL A 52 7.54 10.28 12.01
N PRO A 53 8.02 10.40 10.76
CA PRO A 53 7.33 9.88 9.59
C PRO A 53 7.06 8.37 9.71
N PRO A 54 5.89 7.88 9.25
CA PRO A 54 5.59 6.46 9.28
C PRO A 54 6.48 5.66 8.32
N ASP A 55 6.70 4.39 8.65
CA ASP A 55 7.18 3.40 7.69
C ASP A 55 6.15 3.19 6.58
N LEU A 56 6.61 3.14 5.33
CA LEU A 56 5.74 3.08 4.16
C LEU A 56 5.55 1.66 3.61
N SER A 57 6.14 0.63 4.24
CA SER A 57 6.10 -0.73 3.70
C SER A 57 4.68 -1.27 3.53
N LEU A 58 3.75 -0.84 4.37
CA LEU A 58 2.35 -1.29 4.38
C LEU A 58 1.36 -0.12 4.29
N ILE A 59 1.81 1.07 3.87
CA ILE A 59 1.00 2.29 3.99
C ILE A 59 -0.27 2.23 3.14
N THR A 60 -0.20 1.63 1.95
CA THR A 60 -1.35 1.49 1.06
C THR A 60 -2.37 0.53 1.66
N ALA A 61 -1.94 -0.63 2.19
CA ALA A 61 -2.82 -1.54 2.93
C ALA A 61 -3.43 -0.91 4.19
N ALA A 62 -2.72 0.01 4.85
CA ALA A 62 -3.19 0.74 6.02
C ALA A 62 -4.14 1.92 5.70
N ARG A 63 -4.40 2.21 4.42
CA ARG A 63 -5.20 3.36 3.96
C ARG A 63 -6.40 2.99 3.09
N GLY A 64 -6.68 1.71 2.92
CA GLY A 64 -7.88 1.24 2.22
C GLY A 64 -7.75 -0.18 1.71
N ARG A 65 -8.80 -0.69 1.09
CA ARG A 65 -8.79 -2.03 0.46
C ARG A 65 -8.51 -1.94 -1.03
N GLY A 66 -7.83 -2.95 -1.57
CA GLY A 66 -7.40 -2.95 -2.97
C GLY A 66 -6.68 -1.64 -3.33
N THR A 67 -7.07 -1.01 -4.43
CA THR A 67 -6.41 0.21 -4.94
C THR A 67 -6.72 1.50 -4.17
N GLU A 68 -7.60 1.47 -3.16
CA GLU A 68 -7.98 2.66 -2.38
C GLU A 68 -6.78 3.30 -1.67
N GLY A 69 -5.91 2.47 -1.08
CA GLY A 69 -4.71 2.97 -0.41
C GLY A 69 -3.76 3.68 -1.36
N ALA A 70 -3.53 3.12 -2.55
CA ALA A 70 -2.72 3.76 -3.58
C ALA A 70 -3.35 5.08 -4.05
N ARG A 71 -4.68 5.11 -4.20
CA ARG A 71 -5.43 6.33 -4.54
C ARG A 71 -5.31 7.39 -3.44
N TYR A 72 -5.36 6.99 -2.17
CA TYR A 72 -5.11 7.90 -1.05
C TYR A 72 -3.72 8.52 -1.14
N ILE A 73 -2.67 7.72 -1.40
CA ILE A 73 -1.31 8.23 -1.56
C ILE A 73 -1.21 9.20 -2.73
N TYR A 74 -1.78 8.87 -3.89
CA TYR A 74 -1.83 9.77 -5.04
C TYR A 74 -2.48 11.12 -4.66
N ARG A 75 -3.66 11.09 -4.03
CA ARG A 75 -4.36 12.31 -3.61
C ARG A 75 -3.60 13.09 -2.53
N LEU A 76 -2.99 12.39 -1.58
CA LEU A 76 -2.13 12.99 -0.55
C LEU A 76 -0.98 13.76 -1.19
N LEU A 77 -0.35 13.23 -2.24
CA LEU A 77 0.77 13.91 -2.90
C LEU A 77 0.37 15.07 -3.81
N THR A 78 -0.89 15.09 -4.29
CA THR A 78 -1.34 16.04 -5.33
C THR A 78 -2.28 17.15 -4.82
N THR A 79 -2.68 17.11 -3.54
CA THR A 79 -3.70 18.03 -2.99
C THR A 79 -3.23 18.88 -1.81
N TYR A 80 -1.93 19.21 -1.80
CA TYR A 80 -1.36 20.18 -0.88
C TYR A 80 -1.85 21.60 -1.19
N TYR A 81 -2.00 22.40 -0.14
CA TYR A 81 -2.25 23.83 -0.22
C TYR A 81 -1.76 24.51 1.06
N GLU A 82 -1.50 25.81 0.99
CA GLU A 82 -1.11 26.63 2.14
C GLU A 82 -2.31 27.46 2.59
N GLU A 83 -2.57 27.51 3.90
CA GLU A 83 -3.61 28.32 4.51
C GLU A 83 -3.12 28.83 5.87
N ASP A 84 -3.22 30.14 6.12
CA ASP A 84 -2.73 30.78 7.36
C ASP A 84 -1.25 30.48 7.69
N GLY A 85 -0.42 30.25 6.67
CA GLY A 85 1.00 29.90 6.82
C GLY A 85 1.24 28.47 7.29
N LEU A 86 0.21 27.63 7.28
CA LEU A 86 0.30 26.21 7.58
C LEU A 86 0.15 25.38 6.30
N THR A 87 1.00 24.36 6.18
CA THR A 87 0.85 23.34 5.15
C THR A 87 -0.35 22.46 5.45
N LYS A 88 -1.29 22.42 4.50
CA LYS A 88 -2.51 21.64 4.58
C LYS A 88 -2.66 20.68 3.40
N ASN A 89 -3.50 19.67 3.59
CA ASN A 89 -3.77 18.68 2.58
C ASN A 89 -5.21 18.17 2.61
N ARG A 90 -5.87 18.17 1.44
CA ARG A 90 -7.29 17.82 1.32
C ARG A 90 -7.55 16.34 1.58
N ALA A 91 -6.69 15.45 1.05
CA ALA A 91 -6.84 14.01 1.28
C ALA A 91 -6.58 13.65 2.76
N PHE A 92 -5.66 14.37 3.41
CA PHE A 92 -5.38 14.19 4.83
C PHE A 92 -6.55 14.65 5.72
N ALA A 93 -7.15 15.81 5.43
CA ALA A 93 -8.37 16.29 6.09
C ALA A 93 -9.51 15.26 5.98
N GLU A 94 -9.81 14.81 4.75
CA GLU A 94 -10.87 13.84 4.48
C GLU A 94 -10.68 12.53 5.26
N TRP A 95 -9.43 12.05 5.34
CA TRP A 95 -9.13 10.80 6.05
C TRP A 95 -9.17 10.93 7.57
N THR A 96 -8.69 12.05 8.12
CA THR A 96 -8.58 12.25 9.57
C THR A 96 -9.84 12.86 10.20
N GLY A 97 -10.71 13.45 9.39
CA GLY A 97 -11.79 14.32 9.87
C GLY A 97 -11.29 15.63 10.48
N GLY A 98 -10.00 15.95 10.30
CA GLY A 98 -9.36 17.15 10.80
C GLY A 98 -9.40 18.33 9.82
N ASP A 99 -8.70 19.40 10.19
CA ASP A 99 -8.59 20.63 9.40
C ASP A 99 -7.63 20.53 8.20
N GLY A 100 -6.93 19.40 8.06
CA GLY A 100 -5.96 19.14 6.98
C GLY A 100 -4.53 19.54 7.29
N THR A 101 -4.24 20.11 8.46
CA THR A 101 -2.88 20.47 8.86
C THR A 101 -2.00 19.23 8.94
N ILE A 102 -0.90 19.21 8.19
CA ILE A 102 0.00 18.07 8.08
C ILE A 102 1.46 18.53 8.23
N ALA A 103 2.25 17.77 9.01
CA ALA A 103 3.66 18.10 9.25
C ALA A 103 4.58 17.82 8.06
N MET A 104 4.12 17.04 7.08
CA MET A 104 4.88 16.70 5.88
C MET A 104 4.73 17.84 4.87
N PRO A 105 5.82 18.52 4.47
CA PRO A 105 5.77 19.48 3.37
C PRO A 105 5.52 18.76 2.04
N PRO A 106 5.12 19.48 0.97
CA PRO A 106 4.98 18.90 -0.37
C PRO A 106 6.29 18.21 -0.80
N PRO A 107 6.34 16.87 -0.93
CA PRO A 107 7.60 16.15 -1.07
C PRO A 107 8.05 16.00 -2.52
N LEU A 108 7.20 16.32 -3.49
CA LEU A 108 7.46 16.19 -4.92
C LEU A 108 7.50 17.57 -5.58
N PRO A 109 8.37 17.77 -6.58
CA PRO A 109 8.37 19.00 -7.36
C PRO A 109 7.08 19.12 -8.19
N GLU A 110 6.69 20.36 -8.50
CA GLU A 110 5.49 20.64 -9.32
C GLU A 110 5.61 20.07 -10.74
N ASP A 111 6.83 20.07 -11.31
CA ASP A 111 7.10 19.43 -12.60
C ASP A 111 6.86 17.92 -12.53
N GLY A 112 5.88 17.46 -13.32
CA GLY A 112 5.50 16.06 -13.42
C GLY A 112 4.88 15.54 -12.13
N LEU A 113 4.30 16.40 -11.29
CA LEU A 113 3.74 16.04 -9.99
C LEU A 113 2.78 14.84 -10.08
N GLU A 114 1.81 14.90 -11.00
CA GLU A 114 0.80 13.83 -11.15
C GLU A 114 1.44 12.49 -11.57
N SER A 115 2.37 12.49 -12.52
CA SER A 115 2.98 11.24 -12.99
C SER A 115 3.90 10.64 -11.92
N LYS A 116 4.68 11.47 -11.22
CA LYS A 116 5.54 11.04 -10.11
C LYS A 116 4.71 10.52 -8.94
N ALA A 117 3.61 11.19 -8.61
CA ALA A 117 2.67 10.76 -7.58
C ALA A 117 2.00 9.42 -7.95
N GLN A 118 1.64 9.23 -9.23
CA GLN A 118 1.07 7.99 -9.72
C GLN A 118 2.08 6.84 -9.68
N ASP A 119 3.31 7.07 -10.14
CA ASP A 119 4.38 6.07 -10.14
C ASP A 119 4.74 5.65 -8.71
N VAL A 120 4.94 6.60 -7.77
CA VAL A 120 5.26 6.27 -6.37
C VAL A 120 4.09 5.59 -5.66
N ALA A 121 2.84 5.98 -5.94
CA ALA A 121 1.67 5.29 -5.40
C ALA A 121 1.57 3.84 -5.91
N ALA A 122 1.86 3.61 -7.19
CA ALA A 122 1.92 2.26 -7.77
C ALA A 122 3.04 1.41 -7.15
N PHE A 123 4.22 2.01 -6.95
CA PHE A 123 5.32 1.35 -6.25
C PHE A 123 4.95 0.99 -4.80
N LEU A 124 4.38 1.92 -4.02
CA LEU A 124 3.97 1.64 -2.64
C LEU A 124 2.79 0.65 -2.55
N TYR A 125 1.97 0.55 -3.59
CA TYR A 125 0.97 -0.51 -3.72
C TYR A 125 1.63 -1.88 -3.88
N TYR A 126 2.58 -1.98 -4.80
CA TYR A 126 3.37 -3.19 -4.99
C TYR A 126 4.15 -3.60 -3.74
N VAL A 127 4.80 -2.64 -3.06
CA VAL A 127 5.59 -2.92 -1.86
C VAL A 127 4.75 -3.52 -0.74
N ALA A 128 3.50 -3.07 -0.58
CA ALA A 128 2.60 -3.60 0.43
C ALA A 128 2.16 -5.04 0.14
N ASP A 129 2.17 -5.46 -1.12
CA ASP A 129 1.74 -6.80 -1.52
C ASP A 129 2.42 -7.31 -2.81
N PRO A 130 3.72 -7.65 -2.76
CA PRO A 130 4.49 -8.00 -3.95
C PRO A 130 4.05 -9.30 -4.62
N LYS A 131 3.22 -10.11 -3.93
CA LYS A 131 2.70 -11.40 -4.42
C LYS A 131 1.21 -11.38 -4.75
N GLU A 132 0.61 -10.19 -4.86
CA GLU A 132 -0.82 -10.04 -5.14
C GLU A 132 -1.25 -10.81 -6.39
N ALA A 133 -0.55 -10.60 -7.52
CA ALA A 133 -0.90 -11.26 -8.79
C ALA A 133 -0.81 -12.79 -8.73
N GLU A 134 0.17 -13.31 -7.99
CA GLU A 134 0.30 -14.76 -7.76
C GLU A 134 -0.85 -15.27 -6.89
N ARG A 135 -1.19 -14.55 -5.82
CA ARG A 135 -2.29 -14.91 -4.89
C ARG A 135 -3.65 -14.86 -5.58
N GLU A 136 -3.93 -13.86 -6.40
CA GLU A 136 -5.19 -13.77 -7.15
C GLU A 136 -5.35 -14.94 -8.11
N ARG A 137 -4.30 -15.23 -8.88
CA ARG A 137 -4.30 -16.37 -9.80
C ARG A 137 -4.51 -17.69 -9.06
N LEU A 138 -3.74 -17.95 -8.00
CA LEU A 138 -3.86 -19.18 -7.21
C LEU A 138 -5.22 -19.29 -6.53
N GLY A 139 -5.76 -18.17 -6.03
CA GLY A 139 -7.06 -18.11 -5.36
C GLY A 139 -8.20 -18.65 -6.23
N VAL A 140 -8.22 -18.32 -7.52
CA VAL A 140 -9.23 -18.84 -8.45
C VAL A 140 -9.16 -20.37 -8.55
N TYR A 141 -7.97 -20.95 -8.68
CA TYR A 141 -7.81 -22.41 -8.74
C TYR A 141 -8.26 -23.08 -7.44
N VAL A 142 -7.92 -22.50 -6.28
CA VAL A 142 -8.33 -23.03 -4.97
C VAL A 142 -9.85 -22.98 -4.80
N LEU A 143 -10.51 -21.90 -5.22
CA LEU A 143 -11.98 -21.80 -5.15
C LEU A 143 -12.66 -22.87 -6.02
N VAL A 144 -12.20 -23.05 -7.27
CA VAL A 144 -12.73 -24.08 -8.17
C VAL A 144 -12.53 -25.49 -7.58
N TYR A 145 -11.31 -25.79 -7.11
CA TYR A 145 -11.00 -27.06 -6.48
C TYR A 145 -11.89 -27.32 -5.27
N THR A 146 -12.08 -26.32 -4.41
CA THR A 146 -12.89 -26.43 -3.19
C THR A 146 -14.35 -26.72 -3.54
N VAL A 147 -14.93 -26.04 -4.54
CA VAL A 147 -16.31 -26.29 -4.99
C VAL A 147 -16.46 -27.73 -5.52
N VAL A 148 -15.55 -28.16 -6.38
CA VAL A 148 -15.59 -29.53 -6.94
C VAL A 148 -15.45 -30.58 -5.84
N MET A 149 -14.47 -30.42 -4.95
CA MET A 149 -14.24 -31.34 -3.84
C MET A 149 -15.45 -31.39 -2.90
N THR A 150 -16.05 -30.23 -2.60
CA THR A 150 -17.26 -30.15 -1.77
C THR A 150 -18.43 -30.91 -2.41
N ILE A 151 -18.63 -30.78 -3.73
CA ILE A 151 -19.67 -31.53 -4.46
C ILE A 151 -19.41 -33.03 -4.38
N LEU A 152 -18.17 -33.48 -4.64
CA LEU A 152 -17.82 -34.90 -4.58
C LEU A 152 -18.03 -35.49 -3.18
N LEU A 153 -17.57 -34.79 -2.14
CA LEU A 153 -17.77 -35.21 -0.74
C LEU A 153 -19.25 -35.22 -0.36
N TYR A 154 -20.03 -34.24 -0.82
CA TYR A 154 -21.48 -34.22 -0.60
C TYR A 154 -22.19 -35.41 -1.26
N LEU A 155 -21.79 -35.77 -2.48
CA LEU A 155 -22.33 -36.95 -3.17
C LEU A 155 -21.96 -38.26 -2.46
N VAL A 156 -20.74 -38.38 -1.96
CA VAL A 156 -20.28 -39.52 -1.15
C VAL A 156 -21.09 -39.60 0.15
N TYR A 157 -21.21 -38.49 0.88
CA TYR A 157 -22.01 -38.41 2.10
C TYR A 157 -23.45 -38.86 1.87
N ARG A 158 -24.12 -38.32 0.82
CA ARG A 158 -25.48 -38.71 0.45
C ARG A 158 -25.61 -40.19 0.11
N ARG A 159 -24.57 -40.82 -0.45
CA ARG A 159 -24.59 -42.24 -0.79
C ARG A 159 -24.42 -43.14 0.43
N VAL A 160 -23.50 -42.81 1.35
CA VAL A 160 -23.26 -43.61 2.56
C VAL A 160 -24.45 -43.51 3.52
N TRP A 161 -25.01 -42.31 3.69
CA TRP A 161 -26.07 -42.07 4.66
C TRP A 161 -27.50 -42.25 4.12
N LYS A 162 -27.63 -42.78 2.89
CA LYS A 162 -28.93 -43.11 2.29
C LYS A 162 -29.72 -44.19 3.06
N GLY A 163 -29.07 -44.95 3.94
CA GLY A 163 -29.68 -45.96 4.81
C GLY A 163 -29.96 -45.53 6.25
N GLY A 164 -29.58 -44.32 6.66
CA GLY A 164 -29.60 -43.87 8.07
C GLY A 164 -30.91 -43.24 8.57
N LYS A 165 -32.00 -43.33 7.80
CA LYS A 165 -33.35 -42.93 8.23
C LYS A 165 -34.33 -44.09 8.06
N LYS A 166 -34.19 -45.10 8.92
CA LYS A 166 -35.25 -46.02 9.35
C LYS A 166 -35.01 -46.27 10.85
N GLY A 167 -35.84 -45.66 11.69
CA GLY A 167 -35.72 -45.65 13.15
C GLY A 167 -36.18 -44.32 13.69
#